data_AF-A0A7Y9WM35-F1
#
_entry.id   AF-A0A7Y9WM35-F1
#
_cell.length_a   1.000
_cell.length_b   1.000
_cell.length_c   1.000
_cell.angle_alpha   90.00
_cell.angle_beta   90.00
_cell.angle_gamma   90.00
#
_symmetry.space_group_name_H-M   'P 1'
#
loop_
_entity.id
_entity.type
_entity.pdbx_description
1 polymer ?
#
loop_
_entity_poly.entity_id
_entity_poly.type
_entity_poly.pdbx_seq_one_letter_code
_entity_poly.pdbx_strand_id
1 'polypeptide(L)' 'MTRNPQERRSPEQIRAGNRRIGWVMFVIAAVFFASVIIKQRFFT' A
#
# COMPACT_ATOMS: atom_id res chain seq x y z
N MET A 1 0.26 36.54 10.17
CA MET A 1 0.57 35.17 9.72
C MET A 1 0.46 34.22 10.92
N THR A 2 -0.71 33.68 11.17
CA THR A 2 -0.93 32.62 12.16
C THR A 2 -1.06 31.30 11.41
N ARG A 3 0.08 30.73 11.00
CA ARG A 3 0.08 29.36 10.45
C ARG A 3 -0.25 28.43 11.62
N ASN A 4 -1.47 27.90 11.63
CA ASN A 4 -1.90 26.96 12.65
C ASN A 4 -1.06 25.67 12.52
N PRO A 5 -0.21 25.31 13.49
CA PRO A 5 0.58 24.08 13.43
C PRO A 5 -0.28 22.81 13.50
N GLN A 6 -1.60 22.94 13.72
CA GLN A 6 -2.57 21.85 13.73
C GLN A 6 -3.12 21.45 12.36
N GLU A 7 -2.66 22.06 11.26
CA GLU A 7 -2.78 21.44 9.93
C GLU A 7 -1.83 20.23 9.77
N ARG A 8 -1.59 19.54 10.89
CA ARG A 8 -0.91 18.27 11.00
C ARG A 8 -2.00 17.23 10.80
N ARG A 9 -1.97 16.60 9.61
CA ARG A 9 -2.86 15.51 9.17
C ARG A 9 -3.34 14.68 10.37
N SER A 10 -4.65 14.61 10.61
CA SER A 10 -5.20 13.91 11.77
C SER A 10 -4.66 12.47 11.83
N PRO A 11 -4.36 11.91 13.03
CA PRO A 11 -3.89 10.52 13.16
C PRO A 11 -4.78 9.51 12.40
N GLU A 12 -6.08 9.80 12.32
CA GLU A 12 -7.04 8.98 11.57
C GLU A 12 -6.84 9.08 10.05
N GLN A 13 -6.57 10.28 9.53
CA GLN A 13 -6.26 10.50 8.12
C GLN A 13 -4.93 9.84 7.73
N ILE A 14 -3.94 9.86 8.63
CA ILE A 14 -2.67 9.14 8.42
C ILE A 14 -2.91 7.64 8.39
N ARG A 15 -3.72 7.10 9.31
CA ARG A 15 -4.05 5.67 9.36
C ARG A 15 -4.83 5.22 8.12
N ALA A 16 -5.80 6.00 7.65
CA ALA A 16 -6.53 5.73 6.42
C ALA A 16 -5.60 5.73 5.19
N GLY A 17 -4.69 6.72 5.11
CA GLY A 17 -3.67 6.80 4.07
C GLY A 17 -2.72 5.59 4.06
N ASN A 18 -2.16 5.24 5.23
CA ASN A 18 -1.27 4.09 5.37
C ASN A 18 -1.98 2.78 5.05
N ARG A 19 -3.26 2.63 5.41
CA ARG A 19 -4.05 1.43 5.08
C ARG A 19 -4.21 1.26 3.58
N ARG A 20 -4.45 2.34 2.84
CA ARG A 20 -4.55 2.31 1.37
C ARG A 20 -3.22 1.91 0.74
N ILE A 21 -2.11 2.48 1.21
CA ILE A 21 -0.76 2.15 0.72
C ILE A 21 -0.44 0.68 1.02
N GLY A 22 -0.76 0.19 2.22
CA GLY A 22 -0.59 -1.21 2.59
C GLY A 22 -1.36 -2.16 1.68
N TRP A 23 -2.61 -1.85 1.35
CA TRP A 23 -3.40 -2.64 0.39
C TRP A 23 -2.79 -2.65 -1.01
N VAL A 24 -2.31 -1.51 -1.51
CA VAL A 24 -1.67 -1.43 -2.82
C VAL A 24 -0.40 -2.28 -2.86
N MET A 25 0.46 -2.16 -1.85
CA MET A 25 1.66 -3.00 -1.72
C MET A 25 1.31 -4.49 -1.64
N PHE A 26 0.27 -4.85 -0.90
CA PHE A 26 -0.18 -6.23 -0.78
C PHE A 26 -0.64 -6.81 -2.12
N VAL A 27 -1.43 -6.07 -2.90
CA VAL A 27 -1.87 -6.50 -4.24
C VAL A 27 -0.68 -6.69 -5.18
N ILE A 28 0.27 -5.75 -5.18
CA ILE A 28 1.49 -5.86 -6.01
C ILE A 28 2.27 -7.13 -5.65
N ALA A 29 2.49 -7.38 -4.35
CA ALA A 29 3.18 -8.57 -3.90
C ALA A 29 2.43 -9.85 -4.33
N ALA A 30 1.11 -9.90 -4.15
CA ALA A 30 0.29 -11.04 -4.53
C ALA A 30 0.39 -11.34 -6.04
N VAL A 31 0.31 -10.33 -6.90
CA VAL A 31 0.45 -10.50 -8.36
C VAL A 31 1.86 -10.97 -8.74
N PHE A 32 2.90 -10.44 -8.10
CA PHE A 32 4.28 -10.86 -8.32
C PHE A 32 4.45 -12.35 -8.00
N PHE A 33 4.05 -12.79 -6.80
CA PHE A 33 4.14 -14.18 -6.39
C PHE A 33 3.28 -15.10 -7.27
N ALA A 34 2.06 -14.71 -7.61
CA ALA A 34 1.21 -15.47 -8.52
C ALA A 34 1.88 -15.68 -9.88
N SER A 35 2.53 -14.64 -10.42
CA SER A 35 3.25 -14.73 -11.69
C SER A 35 4.42 -15.71 -11.63
N VAL A 36 5.18 -15.71 -10.53
CA VAL A 36 6.27 -16.67 -10.30
C VAL A 36 5.73 -18.10 -10.22
N ILE A 37 4.66 -18.32 -9.46
CA ILE A 37 4.03 -19.64 -9.32
C ILE A 37 3.53 -20.15 -10.68
N ILE A 38 2.85 -19.29 -11.44
CA ILE A 38 2.38 -19.63 -12.79
C ILE A 38 3.56 -20.01 -13.69
N LYS A 39 4.63 -19.20 -13.70
CA LYS A 39 5.83 -19.49 -14.48
C LYS A 39 6.43 -20.85 -14.12
N GLN A 40 6.54 -21.14 -12.82
CA GLN A 40 7.15 -22.38 -12.33
C GLN A 40 6.28 -23.62 -12.62
N ARG A 41 4.95 -23.48 -12.68
CA ARG A 41 4.04 -24.62 -12.86
C ARG A 41 3.66 -24.90 -14.30
N PHE A 42 3.68 -23.88 -15.16
CA PHE A 42 3.17 -23.99 -16.54
C PHE A 42 4.25 -23.74 -17.62
N PHE A 43 5.40 -23.17 -17.26
CA PHE A 43 6.45 -22.77 -18.21
C PHE A 43 7.85 -23.27 -17.79
N THR A 44 7.91 -24.28 -16.92
CA THR A 44 9.11 -25.07 -16.56
C THR A 44 8.90 -26.48 -17.06
#